data_AF-S9VCN1-F1
#
_entry.id   AF-S9VCN1-F1
#
_cell.length_a   1.000
_cell.length_b   1.000
_cell.length_c   1.000
_cell.angle_alpha   90.00
_cell.angle_beta   90.00
_cell.angle_gamma   90.00
#
_symmetry.space_group_name_H-M   'P 1'
#
loop_
_entity.id
_entity.type
_entity.pdbx_description
1 polymer ?
#
loop_
_entity_poly.entity_id
_entity_poly.type
_entity_poly.pdbx_seq_one_letter_code
_entity_poly.pdbx_strand_id
1 'polypeptide(L)'
;MLAYGLAKSSVHFLCKSVAQDEAVKEKKGSVLCLLPTTLDTLSNRQAMPDASRSEWTPLSDVANQIIEWSNSEAGRPTSGSLVRITTKDGSTRFVIE
;
A
#
# COMPACT_ATOMS: atom_id res chain seq x y z
N MET A 1 3.14 6.52 -19.15
CA MET A 1 3.30 5.47 -18.12
C MET A 1 4.74 5.03 -17.87
N LEU A 2 5.69 5.13 -18.81
CA LEU A 2 7.07 4.64 -18.61
C LEU A 2 7.80 5.25 -17.41
N ALA A 3 7.88 6.58 -17.31
CA ALA A 3 8.55 7.24 -16.19
C ALA A 3 7.89 6.91 -14.83
N TYR A 4 6.56 6.82 -14.81
CA TYR A 4 5.81 6.42 -13.61
C TYR A 4 6.15 4.99 -13.19
N GLY A 5 6.15 4.05 -14.14
CA GLY A 5 6.51 2.66 -13.89
C GLY A 5 7.95 2.52 -13.39
N LEU A 6 8.91 3.20 -14.01
CA LEU A 6 10.30 3.23 -13.55
C LEU A 6 10.39 3.75 -12.12
N ALA A 7 9.76 4.90 -11.83
CA ALA A 7 9.79 5.51 -10.51
C ALA A 7 9.21 4.58 -9.43
N LYS A 8 8.07 3.93 -9.69
CA LYS A 8 7.43 3.02 -8.74
C LYS A 8 8.20 1.72 -8.56
N SER A 9 8.73 1.13 -9.63
CA SER A 9 9.59 -0.07 -9.55
C SER A 9 10.84 0.17 -8.71
N SER A 10 11.45 1.35 -8.80
CA SER A 10 12.59 1.72 -7.94
C SER A 10 12.21 1.77 -6.46
N VAL A 11 10.99 2.23 -6.13
CA VAL A 11 10.48 2.20 -4.74
C VAL A 11 10.24 0.77 -4.25
N HIS A 12 9.78 -0.13 -5.13
CA HIS A 12 9.61 -1.54 -4.77
C HIS A 12 10.97 -2.17 -4.41
N PHE A 13 12.00 -1.90 -5.22
CA PHE A 13 13.36 -2.34 -4.94
C PHE A 13 13.88 -1.73 -3.64
N LEU A 14 13.69 -0.43 -3.44
CA LEU A 14 14.08 0.26 -2.20
C LEU A 14 13.43 -0.37 -0.96
N CYS A 15 12.13 -0.69 -1.00
CA CYS A 15 11.44 -1.34 0.11
C CYS A 15 12.11 -2.67 0.50
N LYS A 16 12.42 -3.52 -0.48
CA LYS A 16 13.12 -4.79 -0.23
C LYS A 16 14.51 -4.58 0.32
N SER A 17 15.26 -3.61 -0.20
CA SER A 17 16.62 -3.31 0.24
C SER A 17 16.65 -2.78 1.68
N VAL A 18 15.78 -1.83 2.04
CA VAL A 18 15.71 -1.27 3.41
C VAL A 18 15.22 -2.32 4.40
N ALA A 19 14.35 -3.24 3.99
CA ALA A 19 13.95 -4.36 4.85
C ALA A 19 15.11 -5.31 5.20
N GLN A 20 16.17 -5.35 4.39
CA GLN A 20 17.37 -6.14 4.67
C GLN A 20 18.44 -5.40 5.48
N ASP A 21 18.26 -4.11 5.73
CA ASP A 21 19.19 -3.31 6.53
C ASP A 21 19.23 -3.81 7.98
N GLU A 22 20.44 -4.12 8.48
CA GLU A 22 20.63 -4.64 9.83
C GLU A 22 20.16 -3.66 10.91
N ALA A 23 20.32 -2.35 10.71
CA ALA A 23 19.84 -1.35 11.66
C ALA A 23 18.30 -1.32 11.76
N VAL A 24 17.60 -1.68 10.68
CA VAL A 24 16.14 -1.85 10.69
C VAL A 24 15.76 -3.12 11.44
N LYS A 25 16.44 -4.24 11.17
CA LYS A 25 16.19 -5.54 11.83
C LYS A 25 16.45 -5.48 13.33
N GLU A 26 17.57 -4.91 13.77
CA GLU A 26 17.95 -4.78 15.19
C GLU A 26 16.92 -4.00 16.00
N LYS A 27 16.31 -2.98 15.39
CA LYS A 27 15.24 -2.18 16.01
C LYS A 27 13.85 -2.81 15.90
N LYS A 28 13.76 -4.03 15.36
CA LYS A 28 12.49 -4.71 15.03
C LYS A 28 11.59 -3.83 14.15
N GLY A 29 12.20 -3.02 13.28
CA GLY A 29 11.49 -2.21 12.31
C GLY A 29 10.86 -3.06 11.21
N SER A 30 9.77 -2.58 10.63
CA SER A 30 9.13 -3.21 9.48
C SER A 30 8.95 -2.21 8.36
N VAL A 31 9.25 -2.65 7.14
CA VAL A 31 9.16 -1.86 5.93
C VAL A 31 8.14 -2.51 5.01
N LEU A 32 7.04 -1.84 4.74
CA LEU A 32 5.98 -2.34 3.85
C LEU A 32 5.75 -1.35 2.72
N CYS A 33 5.56 -1.83 1.50
CA CYS A 33 5.21 -0.98 0.36
C CYS A 33 3.75 -1.20 -0.02
N LEU A 34 2.91 -0.18 0.19
CA LEU A 34 1.51 -0.22 -0.18
C LEU A 34 1.32 0.15 -1.65
N LEU A 35 0.63 -0.71 -2.40
CA LEU A 35 0.41 -0.59 -3.84
C LEU A 35 -1.09 -0.44 -4.13
N PRO A 36 -1.68 0.75 -3.91
CA PRO A 36 -3.08 1.01 -4.26
C PRO A 36 -3.27 1.15 -5.76
N THR A 37 -4.40 0.64 -6.26
CA THR A 37 -4.84 0.89 -7.65
C THR A 37 -5.42 2.30 -7.79
N THR A 38 -6.51 2.61 -7.11
CA THR A 38 -7.11 3.96 -7.11
C THR A 38 -7.69 4.26 -5.74
N LEU A 39 -7.23 5.35 -5.14
CA LEU A 39 -7.73 5.84 -3.86
C LEU A 39 -8.92 6.78 -4.08
N ASP A 40 -9.90 6.71 -3.19
CA ASP A 40 -11.06 7.58 -3.21
C ASP A 40 -10.74 8.97 -2.63
N THR A 41 -10.15 9.82 -3.46
CA THR A 41 -9.74 11.19 -3.10
C THR A 41 -10.64 12.23 -3.75
N LEU A 42 -10.76 13.42 -3.14
CA LEU A 42 -11.50 14.55 -3.74
C LEU A 42 -10.97 14.88 -5.15
N SER A 43 -9.64 14.90 -5.32
CA SER A 43 -9.01 15.18 -6.61
C SER A 43 -9.35 14.13 -7.66
N ASN A 44 -9.33 12.84 -7.32
CA ASN A 44 -9.75 11.78 -8.24
C ASN A 44 -11.24 11.90 -8.60
N ARG A 45 -12.12 12.20 -7.64
CA ARG A 45 -13.56 12.40 -7.89
C ARG A 45 -13.81 13.56 -8.84
N GLN A 46 -13.04 14.64 -8.75
CA GLN A 46 -13.13 15.80 -9.63
C GLN A 46 -12.57 15.52 -11.03
N ALA A 47 -11.44 14.81 -11.12
CA ALA A 47 -10.79 14.49 -12.38
C ALA A 47 -11.51 13.37 -13.17
N MET A 48 -12.23 12.49 -12.48
CA MET A 48 -12.93 11.33 -13.05
C MET A 48 -14.36 11.24 -12.49
N PRO A 49 -15.25 12.19 -12.84
CA PRO A 49 -16.60 12.27 -12.26
C PRO A 49 -17.49 11.06 -12.57
N ASP A 50 -17.31 10.46 -13.75
CA ASP A 50 -18.12 9.34 -14.26
C ASP A 50 -17.56 7.96 -13.92
N ALA A 51 -16.41 7.89 -13.24
CA ALA A 51 -15.80 6.62 -12.86
C ALA A 51 -16.58 5.92 -11.75
N SER A 52 -16.68 4.58 -11.84
CA SER A 52 -17.30 3.79 -10.77
C SER A 52 -16.47 3.86 -9.50
N ARG A 53 -17.08 4.37 -8.43
CA ARG A 53 -16.42 4.46 -7.11
C ARG A 53 -16.42 3.15 -6.34
N SER A 54 -17.13 2.12 -6.83
CA SER A 54 -17.16 0.79 -6.19
C SER A 54 -15.81 0.05 -6.26
N GLU A 55 -14.90 0.52 -7.11
CA GLU A 55 -13.53 -0.01 -7.26
C GLU A 55 -12.46 0.91 -6.64
N TRP A 56 -12.88 2.03 -6.04
CA TRP A 56 -11.95 2.98 -5.43
C TRP A 56 -11.79 2.68 -3.95
N THR A 57 -10.55 2.57 -3.50
CA THR A 57 -10.23 2.25 -2.12
C THR A 57 -10.53 3.43 -1.20
N PRO A 58 -11.42 3.27 -0.20
CA PRO A 58 -11.63 4.30 0.82
C PRO A 58 -10.35 4.60 1.58
N LEU A 59 -10.10 5.89 1.86
CA LEU A 59 -8.91 6.30 2.63
C LEU A 59 -8.92 5.75 4.06
N SER A 60 -10.11 5.58 4.65
CA SER A 60 -10.31 4.98 5.97
C SER A 60 -9.74 3.58 6.04
N ASP A 61 -9.91 2.78 4.98
CA ASP A 61 -9.53 1.37 4.99
C ASP A 61 -8.01 1.24 4.99
N VAL A 62 -7.33 2.09 4.22
CA VAL A 62 -5.86 2.19 4.23
C VAL A 62 -5.36 2.66 5.60
N ALA A 63 -5.97 3.71 6.17
CA ALA A 63 -5.56 4.24 7.47
C ALA A 63 -5.74 3.22 8.60
N ASN A 64 -6.90 2.53 8.64
CA ASN A 64 -7.19 1.50 9.63
C ASN A 64 -6.19 0.34 9.54
N GLN A 65 -5.85 -0.11 8.33
CA GLN A 65 -4.88 -1.18 8.15
C GLN A 65 -3.47 -0.78 8.63
N ILE A 66 -3.05 0.46 8.35
CA ILE A 66 -1.76 1.00 8.83
C ILE A 66 -1.75 1.04 10.37
N ILE A 67 -2.84 1.47 11.00
CA ILE A 67 -2.98 1.49 12.46
C ILE A 67 -2.91 0.07 13.03
N GLU A 68 -3.63 -0.88 12.43
CA GLU A 68 -3.61 -2.28 12.85
C GLU A 68 -2.20 -2.87 12.81
N TRP A 69 -1.48 -2.70 11.71
CA TRP A 69 -0.09 -3.15 11.58
C TRP A 69 0.87 -2.40 12.49
N SER A 70 0.58 -1.16 12.86
CA SER A 70 1.43 -0.41 13.80
C SER A 70 1.26 -0.90 15.22
N ASN A 71 0.05 -1.32 15.60
CA ASN A 71 -0.28 -1.76 16.95
C ASN A 71 -0.05 -3.26 17.20
N SER A 72 0.00 -4.08 16.14
CA SER A 72 0.15 -5.54 16.26
C SER A 72 1.18 -6.09 15.27
N GLU A 73 2.17 -6.82 15.77
CA GLU A 73 3.11 -7.56 14.93
C GLU A 73 2.47 -8.81 14.30
N ALA A 74 1.50 -9.44 14.98
CA ALA A 74 0.94 -10.74 14.55
C ALA A 74 0.13 -10.66 13.24
N GLY A 75 -0.44 -9.49 12.93
CA GLY A 75 -1.19 -9.25 11.69
C GLY A 75 -0.36 -8.56 10.59
N ARG A 76 0.91 -8.26 10.85
CA ARG A 76 1.76 -7.51 9.95
C ARG A 76 2.39 -8.43 8.90
N PRO A 77 2.37 -8.08 7.61
CA PRO A 77 3.16 -8.77 6.59
C PRO A 77 4.66 -8.76 6.93
N THR A 78 5.39 -9.70 6.34
CA THR A 78 6.84 -9.76 6.45
C THR A 78 7.48 -8.45 5.98
N SER A 79 8.52 -7.98 6.68
CA SER A 79 9.27 -6.79 6.25
C SER A 79 9.81 -6.99 4.82
N GLY A 80 9.65 -5.99 3.97
CA GLY A 80 9.96 -6.03 2.54
C GLY A 80 8.80 -6.44 1.65
N SER A 81 7.64 -6.79 2.22
CA SER A 81 6.45 -7.15 1.44
C SER A 81 5.92 -5.97 0.61
N LEU A 82 5.54 -6.30 -0.62
CA LEU A 82 4.77 -5.43 -1.49
C LEU A 82 3.30 -5.81 -1.31
N VAL A 83 2.49 -4.88 -0.81
CA VAL A 83 1.10 -5.15 -0.45
C VAL A 83 0.17 -4.47 -1.43
N ARG A 84 -0.41 -5.25 -2.34
CA ARG A 84 -1.40 -4.79 -3.29
C ARG A 84 -2.72 -4.51 -2.59
N ILE A 85 -3.28 -3.32 -2.83
CA ILE A 85 -4.57 -2.90 -2.28
C ILE A 85 -5.59 -2.86 -3.42
N THR A 86 -6.55 -3.79 -3.36
CA THR A 86 -7.62 -3.91 -4.35
C THR A 86 -8.96 -3.68 -3.69
N THR A 87 -9.81 -2.87 -4.32
CA THR A 87 -11.19 -2.67 -3.91
C THR A 87 -12.09 -3.16 -5.03
N LYS A 88 -13.03 -4.05 -4.69
CA LYS A 88 -14.03 -4.55 -5.62
C LYS A 88 -15.35 -4.68 -4.89
N ASP A 89 -16.42 -4.20 -5.52
CA ASP A 89 -17.77 -4.22 -4.97
C ASP A 89 -17.84 -3.59 -3.55
N GLY A 90 -17.05 -2.53 -3.33
CA GLY A 90 -16.97 -1.83 -2.05
C GLY A 90 -16.17 -2.56 -0.96
N SER A 91 -15.55 -3.71 -1.26
CA SER A 91 -14.71 -4.46 -0.33
C SER A 91 -13.23 -4.31 -0.68
N THR A 92 -12.45 -3.78 0.26
CA THR A 92 -10.99 -3.64 0.14
C THR A 92 -10.27 -4.86 0.69
N ARG A 93 -9.24 -5.32 -0.04
CA ARG A 93 -8.36 -6.42 0.33
C ARG A 93 -6.90 -6.02 0.19
N PHE A 94 -6.08 -6.52 1.11
CA PHE A 94 -4.63 -6.36 1.13
C PHE A 94 -3.98 -7.71 0.79
N VAL A 95 -3.32 -7.79 -0.37
CA VAL A 95 -2.73 -9.03 -0.91
C VAL A 95 -1.21 -8.87 -0.98
N ILE A 96 -0.48 -9.85 -0.46
CA ILE A 96 0.99 -9.86 -0.51
C ILE A 96 1.44 -10.45 -1.86
N GLU A 97 2.31 -9.74 -2.57
CA GLU A 97 2.99 -10.21 -3.79
C GLU A 97 4.34 -10.88 -3.53
#